data_AF-A0A0U9HFJ8-F1
#
_entry.id   AF-A0A0U9HFJ8-F1
#
_cell.length_a   1.000
_cell.length_b   1.000
_cell.length_c   1.000
_cell.angle_alpha   90.00
_cell.angle_beta   90.00
_cell.angle_gamma   90.00
#
_symmetry.space_group_name_H-M   'P 1'
#
loop_
_entity.id
_entity.type
_entity.pdbx_description
1 polymer ?
#
loop_
_entity_poly.entity_id
_entity_poly.type
_entity_poly.pdbx_seq_one_letter_code
_entity_poly.pdbx_strand_id
1 'polypeptide(L)'
;MRYDLFTNGVDSLKQAYICIEKIGELKEGLEHNVKDSILALNHAFETLFKYILKNENEYLIFSNIDSYMKAKEAMQQQGKSNIFEVRSNLNTVGLSEALRRLELLCNYEISGDLKGATDYLIEIRNKLQHYELIISKDERYTLIEKMKSCYELGVEFLEQYLQHLNEALEEARFEETHEDYWGDYAADMAYEQYREDKLLNGWDD
;
A
#
# COMPACT_ATOMS: atom_id res chain seq x y z
N MET A 1 2.94 -17.30 5.14
CA MET A 1 2.65 -15.88 4.84
C MET A 1 3.51 -15.45 3.67
N ARG A 2 2.92 -14.80 2.66
CA ARG A 2 3.62 -14.32 1.46
C ARG A 2 3.40 -12.82 1.38
N TYR A 3 4.50 -12.08 1.29
CA TYR A 3 4.49 -10.63 1.09
C TYR A 3 4.94 -10.37 -0.34
N ASP A 4 4.04 -9.90 -1.18
CA ASP A 4 4.35 -9.47 -2.53
C ASP A 4 4.14 -7.97 -2.73
N LEU A 5 4.41 -7.48 -3.95
CA LEU A 5 4.28 -6.06 -4.25
C LEU A 5 2.84 -5.56 -4.03
N PHE A 6 1.82 -6.37 -4.33
CA PHE A 6 0.44 -5.94 -4.17
C PHE A 6 0.10 -5.83 -2.69
N THR A 7 0.30 -6.90 -1.91
CA THR A 7 -0.01 -6.89 -0.47
C THR A 7 0.74 -5.80 0.28
N ASN A 8 2.02 -5.58 -0.03
CA ASN A 8 2.84 -4.55 0.62
C ASN A 8 2.42 -3.12 0.21
N GLY A 9 2.03 -2.95 -1.06
CA GLY A 9 1.55 -1.68 -1.57
C GLY A 9 0.21 -1.29 -0.95
N VAL A 10 -0.73 -2.24 -0.86
CA VAL A 10 -2.04 -2.05 -0.23
C VAL A 10 -1.89 -1.76 1.27
N ASP A 11 -1.04 -2.50 1.98
CA ASP A 11 -0.76 -2.25 3.40
C ASP A 11 -0.23 -0.82 3.65
N SER A 12 0.67 -0.36 2.79
CA SER A 12 1.21 1.02 2.86
C SER A 12 0.14 2.06 2.51
N LEU A 13 -0.71 1.78 1.53
CA LEU A 13 -1.80 2.67 1.14
C LEU A 13 -2.84 2.81 2.25
N LYS A 14 -3.17 1.69 2.92
CA LYS A 14 -4.04 1.68 4.10
C LYS A 14 -3.42 2.44 5.28
N GLN A 15 -2.12 2.29 5.51
CA GLN A 15 -1.41 3.08 6.52
C GLN A 15 -1.52 4.58 6.25
N ALA A 16 -1.32 5.00 5.00
CA ALA A 16 -1.45 6.39 4.60
C ALA A 16 -2.88 6.90 4.88
N TYR A 17 -3.90 6.14 4.49
CA TYR A 17 -5.30 6.46 4.77
C TYR A 17 -5.57 6.66 6.27
N ILE A 18 -5.16 5.70 7.11
CA ILE A 18 -5.36 5.76 8.57
C ILE A 18 -4.71 7.01 9.17
N CYS A 19 -3.49 7.36 8.73
CA CYS A 19 -2.82 8.57 9.18
C CYS A 19 -3.50 9.84 8.68
N ILE A 20 -3.99 9.87 7.43
CA ILE A 20 -4.72 10.99 6.84
C ILE A 20 -6.00 11.29 7.62
N GLU A 21 -6.81 10.26 7.91
CA GLU A 21 -8.05 10.41 8.67
C GLU A 21 -7.79 11.00 10.06
N LYS A 22 -6.76 10.49 10.76
CA LYS A 22 -6.36 11.01 12.08
C LYS A 22 -5.98 12.49 12.04
N ILE A 23 -5.38 13.00 10.96
CA ILE A 23 -5.01 14.42 10.85
C ILE A 23 -6.24 15.33 10.99
N GLY A 24 -7.40 14.90 10.47
CA GLY A 24 -8.64 15.68 10.55
C GLY A 24 -9.22 15.79 11.97
N GLU A 25 -8.90 14.82 12.83
CA GLU A 25 -9.47 14.70 14.18
C GLU A 25 -8.56 15.31 15.26
N LEU A 26 -7.27 15.48 14.95
CA LEU A 26 -6.26 15.87 15.93
C LEU A 26 -6.10 17.38 16.07
N LYS A 27 -6.14 17.85 17.32
CA LYS A 27 -5.82 19.24 17.69
C LYS A 27 -4.30 19.46 17.89
N GLU A 28 -3.59 18.43 18.36
CA GLU A 28 -2.15 18.44 18.64
C GLU A 28 -1.52 17.12 18.17
N GLY A 29 -0.21 17.13 17.89
CA GLY A 29 0.51 15.94 17.45
C GLY A 29 0.15 15.50 16.04
N LEU A 30 -0.22 16.42 15.15
CA LEU A 30 -0.53 16.11 13.75
C LEU A 30 0.74 15.80 12.93
N GLU A 31 1.90 16.28 13.38
CA GLU A 31 3.16 16.27 12.63
C GLU A 31 3.64 14.86 12.27
N HIS A 32 3.52 13.90 13.20
CA HIS A 32 3.90 12.52 12.91
C HIS A 32 2.96 11.86 11.90
N ASN A 33 1.65 12.11 11.96
CA ASN A 33 0.70 11.58 10.98
C ASN A 33 0.93 12.18 9.60
N VAL A 34 1.26 13.48 9.49
CA VAL A 34 1.64 14.10 8.21
C VAL A 34 2.88 13.42 7.63
N LYS A 35 3.93 13.27 8.45
CA LYS A 35 5.16 12.59 8.03
C LYS A 35 4.89 11.15 7.58
N ASP A 36 4.19 10.38 8.41
CA ASP A 36 3.94 8.96 8.16
C ASP A 36 3.04 8.76 6.94
N SER A 37 2.06 9.64 6.73
CA SER A 37 1.23 9.65 5.52
C SER A 37 2.08 9.87 4.27
N ILE A 38 3.01 10.83 4.26
CA ILE A 38 3.86 11.12 3.09
C ILE A 38 4.79 9.94 2.78
N LEU A 39 5.40 9.34 3.82
CA LEU A 39 6.29 8.20 3.67
C LEU A 39 5.54 6.96 3.17
N ALA A 40 4.40 6.65 3.80
CA ALA A 40 3.55 5.53 3.43
C ALA A 40 2.99 5.68 2.02
N LEU A 41 2.54 6.88 1.63
CA LEU A 41 1.98 7.15 0.30
C LEU A 41 3.03 7.03 -0.81
N ASN A 42 4.26 7.55 -0.59
CA ASN A 42 5.36 7.33 -1.54
C ASN A 42 5.63 5.85 -1.74
N HIS A 43 5.71 5.09 -0.64
CA HIS A 43 6.00 3.67 -0.71
C HIS A 43 4.86 2.90 -1.37
N ALA A 44 3.61 3.22 -1.03
CA ALA A 44 2.41 2.62 -1.61
C ALA A 44 2.40 2.77 -3.12
N PHE A 45 2.50 4.01 -3.64
CA PHE A 45 2.49 4.25 -5.07
C PHE A 45 3.68 3.62 -5.77
N GLU A 46 4.88 3.69 -5.20
CA GLU A 46 6.04 3.05 -5.81
C GLU A 46 5.82 1.54 -5.97
N THR A 47 5.27 0.91 -4.93
CA THR A 47 5.09 -0.55 -4.89
C THR A 47 3.94 -1.00 -5.77
N LEU A 48 2.81 -0.29 -5.77
CA LEU A 48 1.65 -0.60 -6.59
C LEU A 48 1.92 -0.31 -8.08
N PHE A 49 2.63 0.77 -8.42
CA PHE A 49 3.03 1.01 -9.81
C PHE A 49 4.03 -0.04 -10.29
N LYS A 50 4.98 -0.48 -9.43
CA LYS A 50 5.83 -1.65 -9.73
C LYS A 50 5.01 -2.92 -9.92
N TYR A 51 3.95 -3.12 -9.15
CA TYR A 51 3.08 -4.28 -9.31
C TYR A 51 2.40 -4.27 -10.69
N ILE A 52 1.84 -3.13 -11.11
CA ILE A 52 1.26 -2.96 -12.45
C ILE A 52 2.32 -3.23 -13.53
N LEU A 53 3.49 -2.59 -13.43
CA LEU A 53 4.59 -2.82 -14.37
C LEU A 53 5.03 -4.28 -14.45
N LYS A 54 5.11 -4.97 -13.31
CA LYS A 54 5.48 -6.39 -13.25
C LYS A 54 4.45 -7.28 -13.94
N ASN A 55 3.17 -6.93 -13.84
CA ASN A 55 2.09 -7.67 -14.51
C ASN A 55 2.11 -7.47 -16.03
N GLU A 56 2.49 -6.29 -16.51
CA GLU A 56 2.77 -6.03 -17.93
C GLU A 56 4.00 -6.82 -18.39
N ASN A 57 5.13 -6.60 -17.72
CA ASN A 57 6.33 -7.42 -17.89
C ASN A 57 7.30 -7.28 -16.71
N GLU A 58 7.79 -8.42 -16.21
CA GLU A 58 8.70 -8.46 -15.06
C GLU A 58 9.96 -7.58 -15.23
N TYR A 59 10.53 -7.44 -16.42
CA TYR A 59 11.75 -6.63 -16.58
C TYR A 59 11.53 -5.12 -16.32
N LEU A 60 10.29 -4.65 -16.41
CA LEU A 60 9.95 -3.22 -16.31
C LEU A 60 10.20 -2.64 -14.92
N ILE A 61 10.25 -3.46 -13.88
CA ILE A 61 10.53 -2.99 -12.51
C ILE A 61 12.01 -2.80 -12.22
N PHE A 62 12.90 -3.29 -13.09
CA PHE A 62 14.35 -3.24 -12.84
C PHE A 62 14.99 -2.01 -13.49
N SER A 63 15.90 -1.37 -12.75
CA SER A 63 16.58 -0.16 -13.22
C SER A 63 17.62 -0.44 -14.32
N ASN A 64 18.15 -1.67 -14.37
CA ASN A 64 19.17 -2.07 -15.35
C ASN A 64 18.78 -3.42 -15.99
N ILE A 65 18.45 -3.39 -17.29
CA ILE A 65 17.97 -4.56 -18.01
C ILE A 65 19.04 -5.65 -18.16
N ASP A 66 20.30 -5.28 -18.36
CA ASP A 66 21.40 -6.25 -18.48
C ASP A 66 21.59 -7.03 -17.18
N SER A 67 21.46 -6.35 -16.04
CA SER A 67 21.56 -6.95 -14.71
C SER A 67 20.40 -7.90 -14.43
N TYR A 68 19.19 -7.53 -14.86
CA TYR A 68 18.02 -8.40 -14.84
C TYR A 68 18.24 -9.63 -15.72
N MET A 69 18.67 -9.47 -16.98
CA MET A 69 18.87 -10.59 -17.92
C MET A 69 19.89 -11.61 -17.39
N LYS A 70 21.03 -11.13 -16.85
CA LYS A 70 22.04 -12.00 -16.22
C LYS A 70 21.46 -12.77 -15.02
N ALA A 71 20.64 -12.11 -14.21
CA ALA A 71 20.00 -12.77 -13.07
C ALA A 71 18.92 -13.76 -13.53
N LYS A 72 18.16 -13.44 -14.59
CA LYS A 72 17.15 -14.33 -15.17
C LYS A 72 17.77 -15.61 -15.73
N GLU A 73 18.90 -15.50 -16.42
CA GLU A 73 19.68 -16.64 -16.90
C GLU A 73 20.16 -17.53 -15.74
N ALA A 74 20.76 -16.93 -14.70
CA ALA A 74 21.18 -17.65 -13.51
C ALA A 74 20.01 -18.35 -12.79
N MET A 75 18.85 -17.68 -12.72
CA MET A 75 17.62 -18.23 -12.13
C MET A 75 17.15 -19.49 -12.87
N GLN A 76 17.18 -19.47 -14.21
CA GLN A 76 16.83 -20.62 -15.04
C GLN A 76 17.82 -21.78 -14.87
N GLN A 77 19.12 -21.49 -14.87
CA GLN A 77 20.18 -22.50 -14.70
C GLN A 77 20.11 -23.19 -13.32
N GLN A 78 19.71 -22.45 -12.28
CA GLN A 78 19.61 -22.95 -10.91
C GLN A 78 18.23 -23.51 -10.55
N GLY A 79 17.27 -23.50 -11.48
CA GLY A 79 15.91 -23.99 -11.25
C GLY A 79 15.15 -23.20 -10.16
N LYS A 80 15.43 -21.90 -10.02
CA LYS A 80 14.79 -21.02 -9.04
C LYS A 80 13.55 -20.36 -9.62
N SER A 81 12.60 -20.00 -8.76
CA SER A 81 11.35 -19.33 -9.15
C SER A 81 11.33 -17.82 -8.87
N ASN A 82 12.31 -17.31 -8.13
CA ASN A 82 12.43 -15.91 -7.77
C ASN A 82 13.82 -15.37 -8.10
N ILE A 83 13.86 -14.27 -8.86
CA ILE A 83 15.11 -13.65 -9.31
C ILE A 83 15.97 -13.11 -8.16
N PHE A 84 15.35 -12.72 -7.05
CA PHE A 84 16.06 -12.25 -5.86
C PHE A 84 16.74 -13.40 -5.07
N GLU A 85 16.37 -14.67 -5.30
CA GLU A 85 17.09 -15.80 -4.70
C GLU A 85 18.47 -16.02 -5.32
N VAL A 86 18.64 -15.65 -6.60
CA VAL A 86 19.93 -15.74 -7.30
C VAL A 86 20.70 -14.42 -7.27
N ARG A 87 20.00 -13.28 -7.15
CA ARG A 87 20.63 -11.96 -7.07
C ARG A 87 19.82 -10.99 -6.20
N SER A 88 20.14 -10.96 -4.92
CA SER A 88 19.44 -10.14 -3.92
C SER A 88 19.66 -8.62 -4.06
N ASN A 89 20.72 -8.18 -4.75
CA ASN A 89 21.09 -6.77 -4.88
C ASN A 89 20.63 -6.10 -6.19
N LEU A 90 19.59 -6.64 -6.84
CA LEU A 90 19.01 -6.01 -8.02
C LEU A 90 18.27 -4.73 -7.63
N ASN A 91 18.64 -3.61 -8.27
CA ASN A 91 17.96 -2.34 -8.09
C ASN A 91 16.66 -2.32 -8.89
N THR A 92 15.59 -1.89 -8.23
CA THR A 92 14.30 -1.62 -8.86
C THR A 92 14.14 -0.12 -9.09
N VAL A 93 13.23 0.26 -9.99
CA VAL A 93 12.94 1.66 -10.31
C VAL A 93 12.37 2.42 -9.10
N GLY A 94 12.53 3.73 -9.02
CA GLY A 94 11.83 4.54 -8.01
C GLY A 94 10.42 4.94 -8.48
N LEU A 95 9.63 5.58 -7.61
CA LEU A 95 8.28 6.07 -7.92
C LEU A 95 8.17 6.87 -9.24
N SER A 96 8.99 7.91 -9.40
CA SER A 96 8.96 8.76 -10.62
C SER A 96 9.21 7.96 -11.90
N GLU A 97 10.20 7.06 -11.87
CA GLU A 97 10.53 6.21 -13.02
C GLU A 97 9.45 5.14 -13.25
N ALA A 98 8.83 4.61 -12.20
CA ALA A 98 7.73 3.66 -12.33
C ALA A 98 6.52 4.31 -13.02
N LEU A 99 6.12 5.51 -12.59
CA LEU A 99 5.02 6.27 -13.21
C LEU A 99 5.32 6.58 -14.68
N ARG A 100 6.55 7.04 -14.97
CA ARG A 100 7.00 7.32 -16.34
C ARG A 100 6.96 6.08 -17.25
N ARG A 101 7.33 4.90 -16.72
CA ARG A 101 7.28 3.64 -17.48
C ARG A 101 5.84 3.22 -17.76
N LEU A 102 4.92 3.39 -16.80
CA LEU A 102 3.50 3.13 -17.02
C LEU A 102 2.95 3.97 -18.17
N GLU A 103 3.25 5.27 -18.17
CA GLU A 103 2.82 6.19 -19.23
C GLU A 103 3.45 5.84 -20.59
N LEU A 104 4.79 5.75 -20.65
CA LEU A 104 5.52 5.74 -21.92
C LEU A 104 5.76 4.34 -22.50
N LEU A 105 5.84 3.30 -21.66
CA LEU A 105 6.15 1.93 -22.12
C LEU A 105 4.91 1.04 -22.11
N CYS A 106 3.95 1.32 -21.24
CA CYS A 106 2.73 0.53 -21.10
C CYS A 106 1.48 1.27 -21.62
N ASN A 107 1.61 2.51 -22.09
CA ASN A 107 0.53 3.34 -22.65
C ASN A 107 -0.65 3.58 -21.69
N TYR A 108 -0.38 3.68 -20.39
CA TYR A 108 -1.39 4.09 -19.42
C TYR A 108 -1.65 5.58 -19.55
N GLU A 109 -2.92 5.99 -19.50
CA GLU A 109 -3.29 7.39 -19.48
C GLU A 109 -3.11 7.94 -18.06
N ILE A 110 -2.15 8.85 -17.88
CA ILE A 110 -1.82 9.42 -16.58
C ILE A 110 -2.06 10.93 -16.62
N SER A 111 -3.00 11.40 -15.81
CA SER A 111 -3.36 12.81 -15.76
C SER A 111 -2.18 13.69 -15.35
N GLY A 112 -2.17 14.93 -15.84
CA GLY A 112 -1.17 15.94 -15.44
C GLY A 112 -1.20 16.21 -13.94
N ASP A 113 -2.40 16.14 -13.34
CA ASP A 113 -2.60 16.37 -11.90
C ASP A 113 -1.99 15.27 -11.06
N LEU A 114 -2.18 13.99 -11.42
CA LEU A 114 -1.55 12.87 -10.70
C LEU A 114 -0.02 12.94 -10.80
N LYS A 115 0.52 13.29 -11.97
CA LYS A 115 1.98 13.48 -12.15
C LYS A 115 2.50 14.61 -11.26
N GLY A 116 1.87 15.79 -11.29
CA GLY A 116 2.28 16.92 -10.46
C GLY A 116 2.15 16.64 -8.97
N ALA A 117 1.09 15.95 -8.55
CA ALA A 117 0.88 15.55 -7.16
C ALA A 117 1.96 14.54 -6.70
N THR A 118 2.27 13.54 -7.54
CA THR A 118 3.30 12.54 -7.29
C THR A 118 4.69 13.18 -7.17
N ASP A 119 5.04 14.09 -8.09
CA ASP A 119 6.34 14.79 -8.06
C ASP A 119 6.50 15.61 -6.78
N TYR A 120 5.45 16.34 -6.37
CA TYR A 120 5.44 17.08 -5.11
C TYR A 120 5.64 16.14 -3.91
N LEU A 121 4.94 15.01 -3.89
CA LEU A 121 5.04 14.03 -2.82
C LEU A 121 6.46 13.42 -2.71
N ILE A 122 7.12 13.16 -3.85
CA ILE A 122 8.52 12.70 -3.90
C ILE A 122 9.46 13.77 -3.35
N GLU A 123 9.27 15.03 -3.73
CA GLU A 123 10.10 16.14 -3.27
C GLU A 123 10.06 16.27 -1.73
N ILE A 124 8.86 16.27 -1.15
CA ILE A 124 8.69 16.38 0.30
C ILE A 124 9.27 15.16 1.02
N ARG A 125 9.06 13.95 0.48
CA ARG A 125 9.64 12.74 1.04
C ARG A 125 11.17 12.77 1.06
N ASN A 126 11.80 13.27 0.00
CA ASN A 126 13.25 13.42 -0.05
C ASN A 126 13.76 14.39 1.03
N LYS A 127 13.05 15.52 1.25
CA LYS A 127 13.37 16.46 2.33
C LYS A 127 13.24 15.80 3.71
N LEU A 128 12.18 15.02 3.93
CA LEU A 128 11.93 14.30 5.19
C LEU A 128 12.97 13.19 5.48
N GLN A 129 13.44 12.47 4.46
CA GLN A 129 14.33 11.31 4.63
C GLN A 129 15.81 11.65 4.61
N HIS A 130 16.22 12.65 3.83
CA HIS A 130 17.62 12.88 3.50
C HIS A 130 18.15 14.24 3.95
N TYR A 131 17.29 15.13 4.43
CA TYR A 131 17.70 16.45 4.88
C TYR A 131 16.81 16.96 6.02
N GLU A 132 16.21 18.13 5.84
CA GLU A 132 15.34 18.80 6.80
C GLU A 132 14.14 19.41 6.05
N LEU A 133 12.97 19.38 6.68
CA LEU A 133 11.77 20.05 6.20
C LEU A 133 11.35 21.09 7.24
N ILE A 134 11.63 22.36 6.96
CA ILE A 134 11.18 23.50 7.76
C ILE A 134 10.00 24.13 7.04
N ILE A 135 8.82 24.09 7.64
CA ILE A 135 7.59 24.67 7.08
C ILE A 135 6.82 25.43 8.14
N SER A 136 6.20 26.53 7.73
CA SER A 136 5.26 27.31 8.52
C SER A 136 3.92 26.58 8.69
N LYS A 137 3.04 27.14 9.54
CA LYS A 137 1.70 26.59 9.76
C LYS A 137 0.86 26.57 8.48
N ASP A 138 0.94 27.62 7.66
CA ASP A 138 0.17 27.75 6.42
C ASP A 138 0.69 26.81 5.32
N GLU A 139 2.02 26.67 5.21
CA GLU A 139 2.65 25.70 4.32
C GLU A 139 2.29 24.27 4.71
N ARG A 140 2.14 23.99 6.00
CA ARG A 140 1.70 22.68 6.49
C ARG A 140 0.26 22.37 6.11
N TYR A 141 -0.67 23.32 6.20
CA TYR A 141 -2.03 23.10 5.69
C TYR A 141 -2.02 22.83 4.18
N THR A 142 -1.22 23.59 3.43
CA THR A 142 -1.07 23.38 1.98
C THR A 142 -0.50 22.00 1.66
N LEU A 143 0.49 21.54 2.44
CA LEU A 143 1.07 20.21 2.32
C LEU A 143 0.02 19.12 2.58
N ILE A 144 -0.80 19.27 3.64
CA ILE A 144 -1.86 18.32 3.97
C ILE A 144 -2.87 18.20 2.82
N GLU A 145 -3.33 19.32 2.28
CA GLU A 145 -4.31 19.31 1.18
C GLU A 145 -3.73 18.69 -0.10
N LYS A 146 -2.48 19.03 -0.46
CA LYS A 146 -1.79 18.41 -1.60
C LYS A 146 -1.58 16.91 -1.40
N MET A 147 -1.25 16.48 -0.18
CA MET A 147 -1.09 15.07 0.16
C MET A 147 -2.40 14.31 0.05
N LYS A 148 -3.51 14.86 0.55
CA LYS A 148 -4.86 14.27 0.41
C LYS A 148 -5.28 14.15 -1.05
N SER A 149 -5.11 15.23 -1.82
CA SER A 149 -5.38 15.21 -3.26
C SER A 149 -4.52 14.18 -4.00
N CYS A 150 -3.25 14.02 -3.61
CA CYS A 150 -2.37 13.00 -4.16
C CYS A 150 -2.87 11.57 -3.83
N TYR A 151 -3.36 11.34 -2.61
CA TYR A 151 -3.98 10.08 -2.22
C TYR A 151 -5.22 9.79 -3.10
N GLU A 152 -6.16 10.73 -3.19
CA GLU A 152 -7.40 10.57 -3.96
C GLU A 152 -7.12 10.29 -5.44
N LEU A 153 -6.31 11.12 -6.09
CA LEU A 153 -5.94 10.94 -7.51
C LEU A 153 -5.23 9.61 -7.76
N GLY A 154 -4.39 9.18 -6.82
CA GLY A 154 -3.68 7.92 -6.94
C GLY A 154 -4.58 6.71 -6.73
N VAL A 155 -5.50 6.76 -5.76
CA VAL A 155 -6.52 5.70 -5.57
C VAL A 155 -7.40 5.60 -6.80
N GLU A 156 -7.94 6.72 -7.31
CA GLU A 156 -8.78 6.74 -8.52
C GLU A 156 -8.06 6.13 -9.72
N PHE A 157 -6.77 6.43 -9.90
CA PHE A 157 -5.97 5.79 -10.94
C PHE A 157 -5.78 4.29 -10.69
N LEU A 158 -5.43 3.89 -9.47
CA LEU A 158 -5.16 2.50 -9.13
C LEU A 158 -6.41 1.62 -9.27
N GLU A 159 -7.59 2.12 -8.89
CA GLU A 159 -8.87 1.41 -9.00
C GLU A 159 -9.22 1.04 -10.45
N GLN A 160 -8.78 1.84 -11.43
CA GLN A 160 -9.01 1.55 -12.84
C GLN A 160 -8.24 0.31 -13.33
N TYR A 161 -7.14 -0.05 -12.66
CA TYR A 161 -6.20 -1.06 -13.16
C TYR A 161 -5.93 -2.21 -12.18
N LEU A 162 -6.28 -2.06 -10.90
CA LEU A 162 -6.10 -3.06 -9.86
C LEU A 162 -7.46 -3.60 -9.42
N GLN A 163 -7.83 -4.75 -9.96
CA GLN A 163 -9.01 -5.49 -9.49
C GLN A 163 -8.84 -5.83 -8.00
N HIS A 164 -9.94 -5.74 -7.24
CA HIS A 164 -9.98 -6.05 -5.80
C HIS A 164 -9.17 -5.10 -4.89
N LEU A 165 -8.76 -3.92 -5.38
CA LEU A 165 -8.05 -2.94 -4.54
C LEU A 165 -8.86 -2.57 -3.28
N ASN A 166 -10.16 -2.35 -3.43
CA ASN A 166 -11.02 -1.93 -2.33
C ASN A 166 -11.23 -3.02 -1.29
N GLU A 167 -11.51 -4.25 -1.72
CA GLU A 167 -11.57 -5.43 -0.83
C GLU A 167 -10.24 -5.60 -0.06
N ALA A 168 -9.11 -5.49 -0.76
CA ALA A 168 -7.80 -5.60 -0.14
C ALA A 168 -7.51 -4.45 0.85
N LEU A 169 -7.99 -3.23 0.58
CA LEU A 169 -7.86 -2.09 1.49
C LEU A 169 -8.74 -2.22 2.74
N GLU A 170 -9.90 -2.87 2.64
CA GLU A 170 -10.77 -3.15 3.78
C GLU A 170 -10.13 -4.16 4.73
N GLU A 171 -9.55 -5.23 4.17
CA GLU A 171 -8.88 -6.29 4.95
C GLU A 171 -7.50 -5.90 5.46
N ALA A 172 -6.83 -4.96 4.79
CA ALA A 172 -5.48 -4.54 5.17
C ALA A 172 -5.44 -3.95 6.59
N ARG A 173 -4.45 -4.39 7.36
CA ARG A 173 -4.24 -3.99 8.76
C ARG A 173 -5.41 -4.31 9.68
N PHE A 174 -6.26 -5.26 9.30
CA PHE A 174 -7.22 -5.85 10.23
C PHE A 174 -6.48 -6.59 11.34
N GLU A 175 -6.85 -6.31 12.58
CA GLU A 175 -6.30 -6.92 13.77
C GLU A 175 -7.46 -7.48 14.60
N GLU A 176 -7.40 -8.78 14.90
CA GLU A 176 -8.27 -9.44 15.87
C GLU A 176 -7.38 -9.84 17.05
N THR A 177 -7.73 -9.38 18.25
CA THR A 177 -6.94 -9.73 19.43
C THR A 177 -7.32 -11.14 19.91
N HIS A 178 -6.42 -11.77 20.68
CA HIS A 178 -6.77 -13.02 21.34
C HIS A 178 -8.01 -12.87 22.24
N GLU A 179 -8.17 -11.74 22.92
CA GLU A 179 -9.33 -11.49 23.77
C GLU A 179 -10.63 -11.41 22.94
N ASP A 180 -10.58 -10.76 21.78
CA ASP A 180 -11.73 -10.71 20.85
C ASP A 180 -12.14 -12.12 20.41
N TYR A 181 -11.17 -12.92 19.93
CA TYR A 181 -11.41 -14.29 19.48
C TYR A 181 -11.99 -15.19 20.58
N TRP A 182 -11.44 -15.12 21.80
CA TRP A 182 -11.93 -15.92 22.92
C TRP A 182 -13.30 -15.44 23.42
N GLY A 183 -13.56 -14.13 23.36
CA GLY A 183 -14.85 -13.53 23.69
C GLY A 183 -15.95 -14.00 22.73
N ASP A 184 -15.69 -13.93 21.42
CA ASP A 184 -16.62 -14.37 20.39
C ASP A 184 -16.84 -15.89 20.44
N TYR A 185 -15.77 -16.68 20.61
CA TYR A 185 -15.88 -18.13 20.81
C TYR A 185 -16.73 -18.50 22.04
N ALA A 186 -16.55 -17.80 23.16
CA ALA A 186 -17.34 -18.03 24.37
C ALA A 186 -18.82 -17.64 24.16
N ALA A 187 -19.09 -16.57 23.42
CA ALA A 187 -20.44 -16.14 23.08
C ALA A 187 -21.14 -17.15 22.15
N ASP A 188 -20.45 -17.67 21.15
CA ASP A 188 -20.95 -18.70 20.23
C ASP A 188 -21.28 -20.00 20.97
N MET A 189 -20.37 -20.46 21.84
CA MET A 189 -20.59 -21.63 22.69
C MET A 189 -21.82 -21.46 23.61
N ALA A 190 -21.97 -20.28 24.22
CA ALA A 190 -23.13 -19.98 25.07
C ALA A 190 -24.44 -19.95 24.26
N TYR A 191 -24.41 -19.44 23.04
CA TYR A 191 -25.56 -19.42 22.14
C TYR A 191 -25.95 -20.83 21.67
N GLU A 192 -24.98 -21.67 21.30
CA GLU A 192 -25.24 -23.07 20.95
C GLU A 192 -25.81 -23.85 22.13
N GLN A 193 -25.25 -23.66 23.33
CA GLN A 193 -25.75 -24.30 24.54
C GLN A 193 -27.20 -23.87 24.86
N TYR A 194 -27.51 -22.57 24.75
CA TYR A 194 -28.87 -22.07 24.90
C TYR A 194 -29.85 -22.64 23.85
N ARG A 195 -29.39 -22.80 22.60
CA ARG A 195 -30.17 -23.40 21.52
C ARG A 195 -30.45 -24.89 21.80
N GLU A 196 -29.44 -25.63 22.25
CA GLU A 196 -29.57 -27.03 22.63
C GLU A 196 -30.50 -27.20 23.83
N ASP A 197 -30.36 -26.37 24.87
CA ASP A 197 -31.26 -26.38 26.03
C ASP A 197 -32.71 -26.10 25.61
N LYS A 198 -32.95 -25.19 24.66
CA LYS A 198 -34.30 -24.96 24.10
C LYS A 198 -34.84 -26.14 23.28
N LEU A 199 -33.98 -26.86 22.58
CA LEU A 199 -34.36 -28.03 21.79
C LEU A 199 -34.60 -29.27 22.68
N LEU A 200 -33.82 -29.42 23.75
CA LEU A 200 -33.95 -30.48 24.75
C LEU A 200 -35.15 -30.27 25.67
N ASN A 201 -35.43 -29.01 26.03
CA ASN A 201 -36.61 -28.63 26.82
C ASN A 201 -37.83 -28.31 25.93
N GLY A 202 -37.96 -28.97 24.78
CA GLY A 202 -39.02 -28.68 23.81
C GLY A 202 -40.44 -28.67 24.41
N TRP A 203 -41.12 -27.52 24.27
CA TRP A 203 -42.58 -27.34 24.28
C TRP A 203 -43.33 -27.88 25.50
N ASP A 204 -43.17 -27.23 26.66
CA ASP A 204 -44.25 -27.16 27.65
C ASP A 204 -45.13 -25.93 27.33
N ASP A 205 -46.03 -26.09 26.36
CA ASP A 205 -47.30 -25.33 26.28
C ASP A 205 -48.38 -26.12 27.06
#